data_AF-A0A9Q1HKA0-F1
#
_entry.id   AF-A0A9Q1HKA0-F1
#
_cell.length_a   1.000
_cell.length_b   1.000
_cell.length_c   1.000
_cell.angle_alpha   90.00
_cell.angle_beta   90.00
_cell.angle_gamma   90.00
#
_symmetry.space_group_name_H-M   'P 1'
#
loop_
_entity.id
_entity.type
_entity.pdbx_description
1 polymer ?
#
loop_
_entity_poly.entity_id
_entity_poly.type
_entity_poly.pdbx_seq_one_letter_code
_entity_poly.pdbx_strand_id
1 'polypeptide(L)'
;MQLLQHYFPQLKEIKSVEGDEVKVVFIFDGLDECRLPLYFQSNEICCDITKSSSVDVLLTNLIKGNLLPSALVWITSRPAAANQIPPECIHLVTEVRGFNDPQKVEYFRKRIRDQKQASRIISHIQSSRSLYIMCHIPVFCWISTTVLETMLGKVESGDLPKTLTEMYTHFLLIQTNVKNLKYRGSDETKPKMSDKEIILKLGQLAFVQLEKGNLIFYEEELRDSGIDVSEASVYSGVCTEIFKEERGLGQEKVYCFVHLSIQEYLAALFVFHSCANENRNVLRAEESKPHSGKVQLSELHETAVDQALQSKNGHLDLFLRFLLGLSLDSIQPLLGGLLTQAGSRSPVPDPQTQKESRSESIKKTVQYIKVKIKCESSTESTINLFHCLNELNDNSAVKRIQYSLRSGRFSDKKLQPHQCSALAFVLLMSEEILDVFDSQTYNTSEAGRHRLVPVVRNCRKAILNSCDLSEESCEIVASALQSSNSPLRDLDLSSNNLGDAGVKLLCAGLMSRNCKLERLGLNRCDLSEKSCEILASALQLSNSP
;
A
#
# COMPACT_ATOMS: atom_id res chain seq x y z
N MET A 1 32.19 24.25 6.67
CA MET A 1 32.88 23.35 7.64
C MET A 1 32.48 23.56 9.09
N GLN A 2 32.34 24.80 9.58
CA GLN A 2 31.97 25.05 11.00
C GLN A 2 30.64 24.40 11.44
N LEU A 3 29.60 24.41 10.60
CA LEU A 3 28.32 23.75 10.88
C LEU A 3 28.46 22.21 10.99
N LEU A 4 29.20 21.59 10.05
CA LEU A 4 29.49 20.16 10.06
C LEU A 4 30.35 19.76 11.27
N GLN A 5 31.31 20.60 11.68
CA GLN A 5 32.11 20.38 12.89
C GLN A 5 31.30 20.58 14.18
N HIS A 6 30.22 21.37 14.14
CA HIS A 6 29.30 21.55 15.25
C HIS A 6 28.44 20.29 15.48
N TYR A 7 27.85 19.74 14.41
CA TYR A 7 27.03 18.52 14.49
C TYR A 7 27.84 17.23 14.55
N PHE A 8 29.03 17.20 13.92
CA PHE A 8 29.93 16.06 13.86
C PHE A 8 31.35 16.48 14.26
N PRO A 9 31.66 16.53 15.56
CA PRO A 9 32.96 16.97 16.07
C PRO A 9 34.17 16.17 15.54
N GLN A 10 33.89 14.95 15.07
CA GLN A 10 34.86 14.02 14.47
C GLN A 10 35.40 14.52 13.11
N LEU A 11 34.70 15.46 12.45
CA LEU A 11 35.09 16.04 11.16
C LEU A 11 36.07 17.21 11.29
N LYS A 12 36.62 17.47 12.49
CA LYS A 12 37.61 18.54 12.73
C LYS A 12 38.92 18.36 11.96
N GLU A 13 39.25 17.14 11.54
CA GLU A 13 40.47 16.84 10.78
C GLU A 13 40.38 17.20 9.29
N ILE A 14 39.16 17.39 8.76
CA ILE A 14 38.93 17.79 7.37
C ILE A 14 39.10 19.31 7.25
N LYS A 15 40.22 19.75 6.64
CA LYS A 15 40.62 21.16 6.54
C LYS A 15 39.95 21.90 5.37
N SER A 16 39.62 21.21 4.28
CA SER A 16 38.82 21.72 3.17
C SER A 16 37.99 20.61 2.53
N VAL A 17 36.84 20.98 1.97
CA VAL A 17 35.98 20.09 1.15
C VAL A 17 36.25 20.33 -0.35
N GLU A 18 37.04 21.36 -0.67
CA GLU A 18 37.48 21.65 -2.02
C GLU A 18 38.80 20.94 -2.33
N GLY A 19 38.72 20.00 -3.28
CA GLY A 19 39.80 19.22 -3.85
C GLY A 19 39.28 17.90 -4.43
N ASP A 20 39.84 17.43 -5.55
CA ASP A 20 39.50 16.14 -6.19
C ASP A 20 39.73 14.91 -5.30
N GLU A 21 40.32 15.11 -4.11
CA GLU A 21 40.62 14.05 -3.14
C GLU A 21 39.41 13.62 -2.28
N VAL A 22 38.37 14.46 -2.12
CA VAL A 22 37.22 14.15 -1.25
C VAL A 22 35.90 14.28 -2.00
N LYS A 23 35.22 13.14 -2.19
CA LYS A 23 33.85 13.11 -2.71
C LYS A 23 32.83 13.27 -1.59
N VAL A 24 31.99 14.29 -1.69
CA VAL A 24 30.86 14.51 -0.77
C VAL A 24 29.62 13.85 -1.32
N VAL A 25 28.85 13.22 -0.45
CA VAL A 25 27.52 12.68 -0.76
C VAL A 25 26.50 13.30 0.17
N PHE A 26 25.45 13.89 -0.39
CA PHE A 26 24.27 14.33 0.34
C PHE A 26 23.17 13.28 0.18
N ILE A 27 22.60 12.82 1.30
CA ILE A 27 21.46 11.91 1.29
C ILE A 27 20.25 12.68 1.82
N PHE A 28 19.26 12.88 0.97
CA PHE A 28 17.97 13.46 1.31
C PHE A 28 16.95 12.33 1.43
N ASP A 29 16.76 11.87 2.66
CA ASP A 29 15.78 10.82 2.95
C ASP A 29 14.40 11.47 3.15
N GLY A 30 13.39 11.02 2.38
CA GLY A 30 12.01 11.49 2.50
C GLY A 30 11.77 12.91 1.98
N LEU A 31 12.14 13.21 0.72
CA LEU A 31 11.90 14.56 0.15
C LEU A 31 10.43 14.98 0.20
N ASP A 32 9.51 14.03 0.16
CA ASP A 32 8.06 14.28 0.28
C ASP A 32 7.60 14.71 1.68
N GLU A 33 8.46 14.61 2.69
CA GLU A 33 8.24 15.17 4.02
C GLU A 33 8.67 16.64 4.10
N CYS A 34 9.39 17.13 3.09
CA CYS A 34 9.85 18.50 3.02
C CYS A 34 8.66 19.44 2.76
N ARG A 35 8.29 20.23 3.77
CA ARG A 35 7.26 21.27 3.64
C ARG A 35 7.76 22.54 2.95
N LEU A 36 9.04 22.60 2.59
CA LEU A 36 9.62 23.76 1.93
C LEU A 36 9.24 23.79 0.45
N PRO A 37 8.92 24.96 -0.12
CA PRO A 37 8.60 25.06 -1.53
C PRO A 37 9.84 24.82 -2.40
N LEU A 38 9.84 23.75 -3.19
CA LEU A 38 10.95 23.41 -4.08
C LEU A 38 10.80 24.09 -5.44
N TYR A 39 10.86 25.43 -5.46
CA TYR A 39 10.71 26.17 -6.71
C TYR A 39 11.99 26.20 -7.54
N PHE A 40 12.26 25.11 -8.24
CA PHE A 40 13.43 25.00 -9.10
C PHE A 40 13.52 26.13 -10.15
N GLN A 41 12.41 26.71 -10.62
CA GLN A 41 12.47 27.76 -11.65
C GLN A 41 12.58 29.18 -11.11
N SER A 42 11.98 29.48 -9.96
CA SER A 42 11.90 30.84 -9.42
C SER A 42 12.84 31.12 -8.26
N ASN A 43 13.46 30.10 -7.66
CA ASN A 43 14.43 30.31 -6.59
C ASN A 43 15.70 31.00 -7.12
N GLU A 44 16.26 31.88 -6.28
CA GLU A 44 17.49 32.60 -6.60
C GLU A 44 18.64 31.61 -6.87
N ILE A 45 19.52 31.96 -7.80
CA ILE A 45 20.73 31.17 -8.07
C ILE A 45 21.75 31.46 -6.95
N CYS A 46 22.13 30.42 -6.22
CA CYS A 46 23.13 30.49 -5.17
C CYS A 46 24.33 29.60 -5.54
N CYS A 47 25.46 30.24 -5.84
CA CYS A 47 26.73 29.57 -6.15
C CYS A 47 27.78 29.77 -5.04
N ASP A 48 27.58 30.75 -4.16
CA ASP A 48 28.52 31.10 -3.10
C ASP A 48 28.18 30.35 -1.80
N ILE A 49 29.05 29.43 -1.40
CA ILE A 49 28.92 28.62 -0.18
C ILE A 49 28.99 29.44 1.12
N THR A 50 29.47 30.68 1.07
CA THR A 50 29.60 31.57 2.24
C THR A 50 28.38 32.45 2.44
N LYS A 51 27.54 32.60 1.41
CA LYS A 51 26.34 33.44 1.46
C LYS A 51 25.22 32.71 2.20
N SER A 52 24.68 33.34 3.23
CA SER A 52 23.47 32.86 3.90
C SER A 52 22.26 32.98 2.98
N SER A 53 21.45 31.92 2.92
CA SER A 53 20.22 31.84 2.15
C SER A 53 19.21 30.94 2.85
N SER A 54 17.95 30.97 2.44
CA SER A 54 16.93 30.06 2.93
C SER A 54 17.21 28.60 2.52
N VAL A 55 16.73 27.64 3.32
CA VAL A 55 17.00 26.21 3.11
C VAL A 55 16.45 25.70 1.78
N ASP A 56 15.30 26.19 1.33
CA ASP A 56 14.69 25.82 0.05
C ASP A 56 15.54 26.27 -1.15
N VAL A 57 16.14 27.48 -1.07
CA VAL A 57 17.08 27.98 -2.08
C VAL A 57 18.36 27.15 -2.08
N LEU A 58 18.90 26.81 -0.90
CA LEU A 58 20.09 25.95 -0.80
C LEU A 58 19.83 24.55 -1.37
N LEU A 59 18.68 23.95 -1.06
CA LEU A 59 18.33 22.60 -1.52
C LEU A 59 18.18 22.56 -3.04
N THR A 60 17.42 23.49 -3.62
CA THR A 60 17.21 23.57 -5.08
C THR A 60 18.51 23.83 -5.83
N ASN A 61 19.40 24.68 -5.31
CA ASN A 61 20.71 24.94 -5.93
C ASN A 61 21.70 23.78 -5.79
N LEU A 62 21.65 23.03 -4.68
CA LEU A 62 22.44 21.82 -4.53
C LEU A 62 22.00 20.73 -5.51
N ILE A 63 20.69 20.49 -5.63
CA ILE A 63 20.14 19.49 -6.56
C ILE A 63 20.44 19.85 -8.03
N LYS A 64 20.41 21.14 -8.37
CA LYS A 64 20.80 21.64 -9.70
C LYS A 64 22.31 21.56 -9.98
N GLY A 65 23.13 21.41 -8.95
CA GLY A 65 24.60 21.49 -9.06
C GLY A 65 25.15 22.92 -9.14
N ASN A 66 24.36 23.95 -8.84
CA ASN A 66 24.86 25.33 -8.73
C ASN A 66 25.72 25.52 -7.47
N LEU A 67 25.37 24.81 -6.40
CA LEU A 67 26.12 24.74 -5.16
C LEU A 67 26.83 23.38 -5.10
N LEU A 68 28.14 23.36 -4.85
CA LEU A 68 28.95 22.13 -4.73
C LEU A 68 28.78 21.16 -5.93
N PRO A 69 29.16 21.57 -7.16
CA PRO A 69 28.91 20.79 -8.39
C PRO A 69 29.54 19.39 -8.40
N SER A 70 30.61 19.17 -7.63
CA SER A 70 31.28 17.87 -7.52
C SER A 70 30.64 16.92 -6.50
N ALA A 71 29.61 17.37 -5.76
CA ALA A 71 28.93 16.55 -4.77
C ALA A 71 27.90 15.61 -5.42
N LEU A 72 27.77 14.41 -4.87
CA LEU A 72 26.72 13.48 -5.25
C LEU A 72 25.48 13.71 -4.38
N VAL A 73 24.29 13.61 -4.96
CA VAL A 73 23.03 13.75 -4.24
C VAL A 73 22.20 12.48 -4.44
N TRP A 74 21.82 11.84 -3.34
CA TRP A 74 20.89 10.71 -3.33
C TRP A 74 19.62 11.14 -2.62
N ILE A 75 18.49 11.10 -3.35
CA ILE A 75 17.18 11.45 -2.83
C ILE A 75 16.31 10.20 -2.74
N THR A 76 15.65 9.99 -1.61
CA THR A 76 14.51 9.06 -1.50
C THR A 76 13.23 9.89 -1.44
N SER A 77 12.20 9.46 -2.17
CA SER A 77 10.93 10.17 -2.19
C SER A 77 9.80 9.32 -2.76
N ARG A 78 8.56 9.60 -2.34
CA ARG A 78 7.37 9.11 -3.06
C ARG A 78 7.32 9.68 -4.50
N PRO A 79 6.78 8.93 -5.49
CA PRO A 79 6.78 9.36 -6.89
C PRO A 79 6.19 10.75 -7.15
N ALA A 80 5.12 11.12 -6.42
CA ALA A 80 4.45 12.41 -6.58
C ALA A 80 5.35 13.61 -6.25
N ALA A 81 6.25 13.48 -5.26
CA ALA A 81 7.19 14.54 -4.91
C ALA A 81 8.47 14.47 -5.75
N ALA A 82 8.94 13.27 -6.10
CA ALA A 82 10.07 13.09 -7.02
C ALA A 82 9.82 13.75 -8.39
N ASN A 83 8.58 13.72 -8.89
CA ASN A 83 8.18 14.35 -10.15
C ASN A 83 8.24 15.89 -10.12
N GLN A 84 8.43 16.52 -8.97
CA GLN A 84 8.66 17.97 -8.87
C GLN A 84 10.10 18.35 -9.23
N ILE A 85 11.03 17.40 -9.19
CA ILE A 85 12.42 17.62 -9.55
C ILE A 85 12.52 17.65 -11.09
N PRO A 86 13.13 18.69 -11.68
CA PRO A 86 13.32 18.76 -13.12
C PRO A 86 14.12 17.55 -13.63
N PRO A 87 13.69 16.87 -14.71
CA PRO A 87 14.38 15.69 -15.25
C PRO A 87 15.86 15.94 -15.57
N GLU A 88 16.21 17.16 -15.97
CA GLU A 88 17.58 17.59 -16.25
C GLU A 88 18.51 17.54 -15.02
N CYS A 89 17.96 17.54 -13.80
CA CYS A 89 18.73 17.42 -12.56
C CYS A 89 18.94 15.95 -12.14
N ILE A 90 18.34 14.99 -12.84
CA ILE A 90 18.30 13.58 -12.43
C ILE A 90 19.19 12.72 -13.33
N HIS A 91 20.25 12.17 -12.75
CA HIS A 91 21.18 11.29 -13.46
C HIS A 91 20.71 9.83 -13.50
N LEU A 92 20.05 9.37 -12.44
CA LEU A 92 19.60 7.99 -12.28
C LEU A 92 18.31 7.96 -11.45
N VAL A 93 17.35 7.15 -11.89
CA VAL A 93 16.12 6.84 -11.15
C VAL A 93 16.10 5.36 -10.85
N THR A 94 15.86 5.01 -9.59
CA THR A 94 15.66 3.61 -9.17
C THR A 94 14.33 3.50 -8.45
N GLU A 95 13.45 2.64 -8.95
CA GLU A 95 12.15 2.36 -8.34
C GLU A 95 12.27 1.23 -7.32
N VAL A 96 11.91 1.50 -6.06
CA VAL A 96 11.84 0.48 -5.01
C VAL A 96 10.48 -0.20 -5.05
N ARG A 97 10.42 -1.40 -5.63
CA ARG A 97 9.15 -2.11 -5.88
C ARG A 97 8.62 -2.91 -4.67
N GLY A 98 9.46 -3.28 -3.72
CA GLY A 98 9.07 -4.11 -2.56
C GLY A 98 9.50 -5.58 -2.69
N PHE A 99 8.85 -6.47 -1.94
CA PHE A 99 9.23 -7.89 -1.83
C PHE A 99 8.63 -8.77 -2.92
N ASN A 100 9.48 -9.53 -3.60
CA ASN A 100 9.03 -10.65 -4.41
C ASN A 100 8.50 -11.82 -3.55
N ASP A 101 7.85 -12.80 -4.18
CA ASP A 101 7.21 -13.92 -3.49
C ASP A 101 8.17 -14.71 -2.55
N PRO A 102 9.41 -15.05 -2.95
CA PRO A 102 10.40 -15.64 -2.06
C PRO A 102 10.78 -14.73 -0.86
N GLN A 103 11.00 -13.44 -1.10
CA GLN A 103 11.39 -12.47 -0.07
C GLN A 103 10.29 -12.29 0.99
N LYS A 104 9.00 -12.38 0.61
CA LYS A 104 7.89 -12.38 1.58
C LYS A 104 8.05 -13.51 2.59
N VAL A 105 8.27 -14.74 2.10
CA VAL A 105 8.43 -15.94 2.95
C VAL A 105 9.68 -15.81 3.82
N GLU A 106 10.79 -15.34 3.24
CA GLU A 106 12.04 -15.10 3.94
C GLU A 106 11.87 -14.09 5.10
N TYR A 107 11.16 -12.99 4.85
CA TYR A 107 10.86 -11.99 5.86
C TYR A 107 10.14 -12.59 7.07
N PHE A 108 9.05 -13.34 6.86
CA PHE A 108 8.29 -13.93 7.97
C PHE A 108 9.14 -14.94 8.76
N ARG A 109 9.94 -15.78 8.08
CA ARG A 109 10.82 -16.74 8.75
C ARG A 109 11.93 -16.09 9.57
N LYS A 110 12.48 -14.96 9.10
CA LYS A 110 13.49 -14.18 9.83
C LYS A 110 12.90 -13.42 11.02
N ARG A 111 11.67 -12.91 10.87
CA ARG A 111 11.03 -12.03 11.86
C ARG A 111 10.41 -12.79 13.03
N ILE A 112 9.92 -14.01 12.79
CA ILE A 112 9.21 -14.85 13.78
C ILE A 112 10.19 -15.89 14.32
N ARG A 113 10.34 -15.93 15.66
CA ARG A 113 11.30 -16.84 16.31
C ARG A 113 10.86 -18.31 16.22
N ASP A 114 9.59 -18.60 16.49
CA ASP A 114 9.03 -19.96 16.39
C ASP A 114 8.72 -20.30 14.92
N GLN A 115 9.46 -21.26 14.37
CA GLN A 115 9.31 -21.68 12.97
C GLN A 115 7.99 -22.43 12.70
N LYS A 116 7.37 -23.06 13.70
CA LYS A 116 6.02 -23.65 13.56
C LYS A 116 4.98 -22.55 13.42
N GLN A 117 5.07 -21.52 14.26
CA GLN A 117 4.20 -20.36 14.17
C GLN A 117 4.42 -19.59 12.86
N ALA A 118 5.67 -19.40 12.45
CA ALA A 118 6.01 -18.78 11.17
C ALA A 118 5.35 -19.53 10.00
N SER A 119 5.43 -20.86 10.00
CA SER A 119 4.80 -21.69 8.95
C SER A 119 3.27 -21.55 8.93
N ARG A 120 2.62 -21.48 10.09
CA ARG A 120 1.17 -21.23 10.20
C ARG A 120 0.78 -19.85 9.66
N ILE A 121 1.55 -18.81 10.02
CA ILE A 121 1.32 -17.43 9.56
C ILE A 121 1.50 -17.34 8.05
N ILE A 122 2.61 -17.88 7.52
CA ILE A 122 2.86 -17.92 6.08
C ILE A 122 1.73 -18.65 5.36
N SER A 123 1.31 -19.82 5.85
CA SER A 123 0.20 -20.56 5.26
C SER A 123 -1.10 -19.75 5.27
N HIS A 124 -1.40 -19.01 6.34
CA HIS A 124 -2.59 -18.18 6.41
C HIS A 124 -2.52 -17.00 5.43
N ILE A 125 -1.42 -16.25 5.42
CA ILE A 125 -1.22 -15.15 4.47
C ILE A 125 -1.31 -15.65 3.04
N GLN A 126 -0.73 -16.82 2.74
CA GLN A 126 -0.80 -17.45 1.42
C GLN A 126 -2.21 -17.95 1.05
N SER A 127 -3.04 -18.30 2.05
CA SER A 127 -4.43 -18.70 1.81
C SER A 127 -5.34 -17.52 1.42
N SER A 128 -4.99 -16.30 1.83
CA SER A 128 -5.71 -15.08 1.46
C SER A 128 -4.96 -14.33 0.38
N ARG A 129 -5.48 -14.35 -0.85
CA ARG A 129 -4.80 -13.76 -2.01
C ARG A 129 -4.63 -12.25 -1.88
N SER A 130 -5.61 -11.57 -1.28
CA SER A 130 -5.55 -10.14 -1.00
C SER A 130 -4.40 -9.80 -0.03
N LEU A 131 -4.32 -10.48 1.11
CA LEU A 131 -3.25 -10.29 2.10
C LEU A 131 -1.87 -10.61 1.51
N TYR A 132 -1.76 -11.70 0.74
CA TYR A 132 -0.51 -12.11 0.10
C TYR A 132 0.03 -11.09 -0.91
N ILE A 133 -0.87 -10.49 -1.70
CA ILE A 133 -0.50 -9.45 -2.67
C ILE A 133 -0.09 -8.18 -1.93
N MET A 134 -0.80 -7.79 -0.87
CA MET A 134 -0.43 -6.62 -0.06
C MET A 134 0.94 -6.78 0.60
N CYS A 135 1.31 -7.98 1.05
CA CYS A 135 2.65 -8.27 1.59
C CYS A 135 3.81 -8.04 0.59
N HIS A 136 3.54 -7.64 -0.65
CA HIS A 136 4.55 -7.04 -1.52
C HIS A 136 5.19 -5.79 -0.89
N ILE A 137 4.41 -5.00 -0.15
CA ILE A 137 4.93 -3.81 0.53
C ILE A 137 5.39 -4.21 1.95
N PRO A 138 6.67 -3.99 2.32
CA PRO A 138 7.25 -4.49 3.58
C PRO A 138 6.49 -4.10 4.86
N VAL A 139 5.92 -2.89 4.92
CA VAL A 139 5.15 -2.44 6.09
C VAL A 139 3.95 -3.34 6.38
N PHE A 140 3.30 -3.88 5.34
CA PHE A 140 2.18 -4.80 5.52
C PHE A 140 2.65 -6.15 6.05
N CYS A 141 3.83 -6.65 5.65
CA CYS A 141 4.42 -7.83 6.28
C CYS A 141 4.66 -7.62 7.78
N TRP A 142 5.16 -6.44 8.16
CA TRP A 142 5.38 -6.10 9.56
C TRP A 142 4.08 -6.04 10.37
N ILE A 143 3.04 -5.38 9.85
CA ILE A 143 1.72 -5.31 10.50
C ILE A 143 1.09 -6.71 10.61
N SER A 144 1.06 -7.47 9.50
CA SER A 144 0.51 -8.83 9.50
C SER A 144 1.25 -9.75 10.47
N THR A 145 2.57 -9.61 10.61
CA THR A 145 3.33 -10.38 11.61
C THR A 145 2.88 -10.03 13.02
N THR A 146 2.83 -8.74 13.36
CA THR A 146 2.43 -8.25 14.69
C THR A 146 1.05 -8.75 15.09
N VAL A 147 0.08 -8.65 14.16
CA VAL A 147 -1.31 -9.05 14.38
C VAL A 147 -1.44 -10.56 14.51
N LEU A 148 -0.94 -11.31 13.52
CA LEU A 148 -1.13 -12.76 13.46
C LEU A 148 -0.32 -13.50 14.54
N GLU A 149 0.87 -13.01 14.91
CA GLU A 149 1.67 -13.56 16.01
C GLU A 149 0.90 -13.46 17.34
N THR A 150 0.26 -12.31 17.58
CA THR A 150 -0.52 -12.07 18.80
C THR A 150 -1.82 -12.88 18.83
N MET A 151 -2.53 -12.98 17.69
CA MET A 151 -3.81 -13.70 17.61
C MET A 151 -3.62 -15.22 17.67
N LEU A 152 -2.64 -15.76 16.92
CA LEU A 152 -2.37 -17.20 16.90
C LEU A 152 -1.71 -17.71 18.20
N GLY A 153 -1.08 -16.82 18.98
CA GLY A 153 -0.58 -17.13 20.31
C GLY A 153 -1.67 -17.22 21.39
N LYS A 154 -2.88 -16.72 21.12
CA LYS A 154 -3.97 -16.61 22.10
C LYS A 154 -5.22 -17.43 21.78
N VAL A 155 -5.43 -17.87 20.53
CA VAL A 155 -6.71 -18.45 20.10
C VAL A 155 -6.51 -19.76 19.33
N GLU A 156 -7.15 -20.84 19.80
CA GLU A 156 -7.24 -22.13 19.08
C GLU A 156 -8.36 -22.16 18.01
N SER A 157 -9.28 -21.18 17.96
CA SER A 157 -10.51 -21.26 17.13
C SER A 157 -11.14 -19.94 16.63
N GLY A 158 -10.43 -18.80 16.62
CA GLY A 158 -10.98 -17.53 16.12
C GLY A 158 -10.70 -17.32 14.62
N ASP A 159 -11.66 -16.72 13.89
CA ASP A 159 -11.45 -16.29 12.51
C ASP A 159 -10.34 -15.22 12.45
N LEU A 160 -9.33 -15.48 11.62
CA LEU A 160 -8.23 -14.57 11.39
C LEU A 160 -8.66 -13.43 10.44
N PRO A 161 -8.09 -12.23 10.59
CA PRO A 161 -8.41 -11.09 9.74
C PRO A 161 -8.12 -11.39 8.26
N LYS A 162 -9.06 -11.07 7.37
CA LYS A 162 -8.98 -11.31 5.92
C LYS A 162 -8.84 -10.04 5.10
N THR A 163 -9.29 -8.90 5.64
CA THR A 163 -9.21 -7.60 4.97
C THR A 163 -8.09 -6.73 5.54
N LEU A 164 -7.70 -5.68 4.80
CA LEU A 164 -6.70 -4.74 5.30
C LEU A 164 -7.24 -3.97 6.51
N THR A 165 -8.51 -3.60 6.47
CA THR A 165 -9.13 -2.85 7.56
C THR A 165 -9.19 -3.67 8.86
N GLU A 166 -9.49 -4.96 8.77
CA GLU A 166 -9.46 -5.87 9.93
C GLU A 166 -8.03 -5.97 10.51
N MET A 167 -7.01 -6.11 9.65
CA MET A 167 -5.61 -6.13 10.09
C MET A 167 -5.24 -4.86 10.86
N TYR A 168 -5.58 -3.67 10.34
CA TYR A 168 -5.27 -2.39 11.01
C TYR A 168 -6.07 -2.19 12.29
N THR A 169 -7.33 -2.63 12.33
CA THR A 169 -8.16 -2.57 13.54
C THR A 169 -7.56 -3.43 14.65
N HIS A 170 -7.17 -4.67 14.33
CA HIS A 170 -6.49 -5.54 15.28
C HIS A 170 -5.12 -5.00 15.67
N PHE A 171 -4.36 -4.43 14.73
CA PHE A 171 -3.07 -3.81 15.03
C PHE A 171 -3.23 -2.70 16.06
N LEU A 172 -4.16 -1.76 15.85
CA LEU A 172 -4.42 -0.68 16.80
C LEU A 172 -4.86 -1.23 18.18
N LEU A 173 -5.75 -2.22 18.21
CA LEU A 173 -6.17 -2.90 19.45
C LEU A 173 -4.98 -3.50 20.21
N ILE A 174 -4.07 -4.19 19.52
CA ILE A 174 -2.89 -4.80 20.12
C ILE A 174 -1.98 -3.73 20.70
N GLN A 175 -1.70 -2.66 19.95
CA GLN A 175 -0.84 -1.57 20.42
C GLN A 175 -1.43 -0.86 21.66
N THR A 176 -2.73 -0.59 21.66
CA THR A 176 -3.42 -0.02 22.82
C THR A 176 -3.35 -0.93 24.05
N ASN A 177 -3.51 -2.24 23.86
CA ASN A 177 -3.37 -3.21 24.95
C ASN A 177 -1.93 -3.30 25.49
N VAL A 178 -0.93 -3.29 24.61
CA VAL A 178 0.50 -3.29 24.99
C VAL A 178 0.85 -2.03 25.78
N LYS A 179 0.34 -0.87 25.35
CA LYS A 179 0.45 0.40 26.08
C LYS A 179 -0.08 0.26 27.51
N ASN A 180 -1.29 -0.27 27.66
CA ASN A 180 -1.95 -0.42 28.94
C ASN A 180 -1.23 -1.40 29.88
N LEU A 181 -0.58 -2.45 29.34
CA LEU A 181 0.24 -3.36 30.13
C LEU A 181 1.54 -2.71 30.62
N LYS A 182 2.23 -1.94 29.75
CA LYS A 182 3.48 -1.27 30.10
C LYS A 182 3.29 -0.15 31.13
N TYR A 183 2.13 0.50 31.16
CA TYR A 183 1.85 1.70 31.97
C TYR A 183 0.90 1.49 33.15
N ARG A 184 0.55 0.24 33.48
CA ARG A 184 -0.32 -0.09 34.62
C ARG A 184 0.28 0.21 36.01
N GLY A 185 1.55 0.61 36.08
CA GLY A 185 2.31 0.75 37.35
C GLY A 185 2.79 2.15 37.73
N SER A 186 2.52 3.20 36.95
CA SER A 186 3.05 4.55 37.22
C SER A 186 1.93 5.58 37.46
N ASP A 187 1.79 5.98 38.72
CA ASP A 187 1.00 7.10 39.30
C ASP A 187 -0.48 7.23 38.91
N GLU A 188 -1.35 7.07 39.92
CA GLU A 188 -2.81 7.30 39.89
C GLU A 188 -3.19 8.78 40.07
N THR A 189 -2.23 9.70 40.16
CA THR A 189 -2.44 11.08 40.60
C THR A 189 -2.70 12.11 39.49
N LYS A 190 -2.60 11.73 38.21
CA LYS A 190 -2.96 12.61 37.06
C LYS A 190 -4.20 12.07 36.34
N PRO A 191 -5.18 12.93 35.96
CA PRO A 191 -6.29 12.50 35.12
C PRO A 191 -5.75 12.10 33.75
N LYS A 192 -5.66 10.79 33.50
CA LYS A 192 -5.20 10.24 32.21
C LYS A 192 -6.39 10.23 31.25
N MET A 193 -6.20 10.85 30.10
CA MET A 193 -7.15 10.81 28.99
C MET A 193 -7.45 9.36 28.59
N SER A 194 -8.71 9.05 28.29
CA SER A 194 -9.09 7.68 27.90
C SER A 194 -8.44 7.29 26.57
N ASP A 195 -8.15 6.00 26.37
CA ASP A 195 -7.57 5.50 25.11
C ASP A 195 -8.40 5.92 23.90
N LYS A 196 -9.72 5.89 24.05
CA LYS A 196 -10.68 6.36 23.06
C LYS A 196 -10.41 7.82 22.68
N GLU A 197 -10.30 8.70 23.66
CA GLU A 197 -10.17 10.12 23.42
C GLU A 197 -8.82 10.45 22.75
N ILE A 198 -7.73 9.81 23.16
CA ILE A 198 -6.43 9.97 22.49
C ILE A 198 -6.49 9.47 21.05
N ILE A 199 -7.07 8.29 20.80
CA ILE A 199 -7.19 7.72 19.44
C ILE A 199 -8.02 8.64 18.54
N LEU A 200 -9.12 9.19 19.05
CA LEU A 200 -9.97 10.11 18.28
C LEU A 200 -9.26 11.42 17.98
N LYS A 201 -8.51 12.00 18.93
CA LYS A 201 -7.70 13.20 18.69
C LYS A 201 -6.58 12.95 17.69
N LEU A 202 -5.89 11.81 17.78
CA LEU A 202 -4.90 11.40 16.79
C LEU A 202 -5.53 11.17 15.42
N GLY A 203 -6.73 10.61 15.36
CA GLY A 203 -7.49 10.45 14.12
C GLY A 203 -7.91 11.78 13.50
N GLN A 204 -8.31 12.76 14.32
CA GLN A 204 -8.59 14.11 13.87
C GLN A 204 -7.33 14.79 13.30
N LEU A 205 -6.21 14.73 14.04
CA LEU A 205 -4.92 15.22 13.57
C LEU A 205 -4.53 14.56 12.25
N ALA A 206 -4.66 13.23 12.17
CA ALA A 206 -4.34 12.46 10.99
C ALA A 206 -5.17 12.89 9.77
N PHE A 207 -6.48 13.12 9.96
CA PHE A 207 -7.38 13.59 8.92
C PHE A 207 -6.99 14.99 8.42
N VAL A 208 -6.85 15.96 9.32
CA VAL A 208 -6.49 17.35 8.97
C VAL A 208 -5.14 17.40 8.24
N GLN A 209 -4.17 16.62 8.68
CA GLN A 209 -2.84 16.62 8.07
C GLN A 209 -2.80 15.83 6.75
N LEU A 210 -3.65 14.81 6.60
CA LEU A 210 -3.83 14.11 5.33
C LEU A 210 -4.41 15.06 4.27
N GLU A 211 -5.41 15.89 4.61
CA GLU A 211 -5.97 16.91 3.72
C GLU A 211 -4.93 17.95 3.30
N LYS A 212 -4.03 18.33 4.21
CA LYS A 212 -2.90 19.24 3.92
C LYS A 212 -1.76 18.58 3.15
N GLY A 213 -1.74 17.25 3.03
CA GLY A 213 -0.64 16.49 2.42
C GLY A 213 0.63 16.42 3.27
N ASN A 214 0.52 16.65 4.58
CA ASN A 214 1.65 16.67 5.50
C ASN A 214 1.90 15.29 6.14
N LEU A 215 3.18 14.89 6.23
CA LEU A 215 3.63 13.66 6.89
C LEU A 215 4.23 13.88 8.28
N ILE A 216 4.90 15.02 8.47
CA ILE A 216 5.47 15.46 9.73
C ILE A 216 4.60 16.57 10.32
N PHE A 217 4.59 16.75 11.64
CA PHE A 217 3.80 17.72 12.39
C PHE A 217 4.66 18.40 13.47
N TYR A 218 4.33 19.64 13.80
CA TYR A 218 4.97 20.44 14.84
C TYR A 218 4.07 20.55 16.07
N GLU A 219 4.63 21.02 17.18
CA GLU A 219 3.90 21.15 18.45
C GLU A 219 2.63 22.01 18.34
N GLU A 220 2.63 23.04 17.50
CA GLU A 220 1.47 23.91 17.28
C GLU A 220 0.26 23.13 16.74
N GLU A 221 0.51 22.20 15.81
CA GLU A 221 -0.54 21.41 15.17
C GLU A 221 -1.12 20.34 16.11
N LEU A 222 -0.31 19.87 17.06
CA LEU A 222 -0.78 19.04 18.17
C LEU A 222 -1.70 19.82 19.11
N ARG A 223 -1.28 21.05 19.48
CA ARG A 223 -2.05 21.95 20.33
C ARG A 223 -3.40 22.32 19.69
N ASP A 224 -3.40 22.64 18.40
CA ASP A 224 -4.61 22.94 17.63
C ASP A 224 -5.58 21.75 17.56
N SER A 225 -5.04 20.53 17.60
CA SER A 225 -5.82 19.28 17.64
C SER A 225 -6.23 18.88 19.06
N GLY A 226 -5.97 19.71 20.06
CA GLY A 226 -6.31 19.47 21.47
C GLY A 226 -5.50 18.37 22.14
N ILE A 227 -4.30 18.07 21.62
CA ILE A 227 -3.34 17.12 22.17
C ILE A 227 -2.27 17.90 22.94
N ASP A 228 -2.12 17.62 24.23
CA ASP A 228 -1.04 18.20 25.02
C ASP A 228 0.32 17.64 24.59
N VAL A 229 1.33 18.50 24.44
CA VAL A 229 2.66 18.10 23.93
C VAL A 229 3.36 17.11 24.87
N SER A 230 3.14 17.24 26.18
CA SER A 230 3.71 16.30 27.15
C SER A 230 3.02 14.94 27.06
N GLU A 231 1.70 14.90 26.84
CA GLU A 231 0.96 13.67 26.57
C GLU A 231 1.36 13.04 25.23
N ALA A 232 1.55 13.83 24.18
CA ALA A 232 2.03 13.37 22.88
C ALA A 232 3.42 12.74 22.96
N SER A 233 4.33 13.37 23.72
CA SER A 233 5.69 12.86 23.96
C SER A 233 5.65 11.54 24.73
N VAL A 234 4.80 11.43 25.76
CA VAL A 234 4.59 10.18 26.50
C VAL A 234 4.02 9.12 25.57
N TYR A 235 2.94 9.43 24.84
CA TYR A 235 2.30 8.50 23.93
C TYR A 235 3.25 8.03 22.83
N SER A 236 4.08 8.92 22.29
CA SER A 236 5.13 8.53 21.34
C SER A 236 6.11 7.53 21.95
N GLY A 237 6.55 7.75 23.19
CA GLY A 237 7.43 6.83 23.91
C GLY A 237 6.80 5.47 24.22
N VAL A 238 5.46 5.40 24.34
CA VAL A 238 4.75 4.13 24.64
C VAL A 238 4.31 3.39 23.39
N CYS A 239 3.78 4.14 22.44
CA CYS A 239 3.15 3.69 21.20
C CYS A 239 4.03 4.08 20.00
N THR A 240 5.33 3.77 20.11
CA THR A 240 6.36 4.03 19.09
C THR A 240 6.05 3.42 17.73
N GLU A 241 5.13 2.46 17.68
CA GLU A 241 4.64 1.75 16.49
C GLU A 241 3.46 2.46 15.80
N ILE A 242 2.94 3.54 16.41
CA ILE A 242 1.85 4.37 15.87
C ILE A 242 2.34 5.79 15.63
N PHE A 243 2.99 6.39 16.63
CA PHE A 243 3.31 7.81 16.67
C PHE A 243 4.73 8.04 17.20
N LYS A 244 5.55 8.83 16.49
CA LYS A 244 6.97 9.05 16.78
C LYS A 244 7.28 10.53 16.96
N GLU A 245 8.08 10.81 17.99
CA GLU A 245 8.80 12.07 18.17
C GLU A 245 10.19 11.91 17.56
N GLU A 246 10.53 12.80 16.64
CA GLU A 246 11.84 12.90 16.02
C GLU A 246 12.43 14.31 16.25
N ARG A 247 13.71 14.46 15.94
CA ARG A 247 14.41 15.75 16.07
C ARG A 247 14.69 16.32 14.69
N GLY A 248 14.04 17.44 14.38
CA GLY A 248 14.21 18.17 13.14
C GLY A 248 15.53 18.95 13.08
N LEU A 249 15.71 19.68 11.97
CA LEU A 249 16.82 20.60 11.78
C LEU A 249 16.80 21.65 12.91
N GLY A 250 17.89 21.75 13.68
CA GLY A 250 17.97 22.68 14.82
C GLY A 250 17.52 22.13 16.18
N GLN A 251 17.32 20.81 16.32
CA GLN A 251 16.85 20.15 17.57
C GLN A 251 15.39 20.44 17.94
N GLU A 252 14.60 20.99 17.01
CA GLU A 252 13.16 21.15 17.20
C GLU A 252 12.46 19.79 17.21
N LYS A 253 11.43 19.66 18.04
CA LYS A 253 10.62 18.44 18.11
C LYS A 253 9.66 18.39 16.93
N VAL A 254 9.76 17.33 16.16
CA VAL A 254 8.80 17.02 15.10
C VAL A 254 8.14 15.69 15.40
N TYR A 255 6.92 15.51 14.92
CA TYR A 255 6.10 14.34 15.17
C TYR A 255 5.63 13.74 13.85
N CYS A 256 5.56 12.43 13.76
CA CYS A 256 5.01 11.75 12.60
C CYS A 256 4.28 10.47 13.00
N PHE A 257 3.41 9.97 12.12
CA PHE A 257 2.98 8.59 12.23
C PHE A 257 4.06 7.68 11.65
N VAL A 258 4.22 6.47 12.20
CA VAL A 258 5.28 5.53 11.78
C VAL A 258 5.23 5.22 10.28
N HIS A 259 4.04 5.26 9.70
CA HIS A 259 3.83 5.08 8.28
C HIS A 259 2.55 5.81 7.86
N LEU A 260 2.50 6.34 6.63
CA LEU A 260 1.34 7.03 6.07
C LEU A 260 0.06 6.20 6.16
N SER A 261 0.14 4.89 5.94
CA SER A 261 -1.04 4.02 6.05
C SER A 261 -1.68 4.00 7.44
N ILE A 262 -0.90 4.26 8.51
CA ILE A 262 -1.42 4.40 9.87
C ILE A 262 -2.17 5.73 10.01
N GLN A 263 -1.61 6.81 9.44
CA GLN A 263 -2.29 8.11 9.35
C GLN A 263 -3.61 7.99 8.59
N GLU A 264 -3.61 7.37 7.41
CA GLU A 264 -4.82 7.16 6.60
C GLU A 264 -5.87 6.30 7.32
N TYR A 265 -5.44 5.26 8.04
CA TYR A 265 -6.35 4.43 8.85
C TYR A 265 -6.98 5.22 10.01
N LEU A 266 -6.17 5.98 10.76
CA LEU A 266 -6.65 6.79 11.89
C LEU A 266 -7.57 7.92 11.41
N ALA A 267 -7.26 8.53 10.27
CA ALA A 267 -8.12 9.50 9.61
C ALA A 267 -9.47 8.87 9.24
N ALA A 268 -9.46 7.69 8.61
CA ALA A 268 -10.69 6.97 8.25
C ALA A 268 -11.51 6.59 9.49
N LEU A 269 -10.86 6.18 10.57
CA LEU A 269 -11.51 5.88 11.85
C LEU A 269 -12.20 7.11 12.45
N PHE A 270 -11.55 8.26 12.42
CA PHE A 270 -12.13 9.52 12.87
C PHE A 270 -13.35 9.92 12.03
N VAL A 271 -13.22 9.89 10.70
CA VAL A 271 -14.32 10.23 9.77
C VAL A 271 -15.52 9.29 9.96
N PHE A 272 -15.26 7.99 10.09
CA PHE A 272 -16.29 7.00 10.40
C PHE A 272 -16.99 7.30 11.73
N HIS A 273 -16.22 7.55 12.80
CA HIS A 273 -16.77 7.84 14.12
C HIS A 273 -17.61 9.12 14.12
N SER A 274 -17.15 10.22 13.51
CA SER A 274 -17.92 11.46 13.42
C SER A 274 -19.23 11.28 12.65
N CYS A 275 -19.26 10.45 11.61
CA CYS A 275 -20.52 10.15 10.93
C CYS A 275 -21.44 9.24 11.77
N ALA A 276 -20.91 8.14 12.31
CA ALA A 276 -21.70 7.11 12.97
C ALA A 276 -22.23 7.54 14.34
N ASN A 277 -21.47 8.34 15.09
CA ASN A 277 -21.76 8.71 16.47
C ASN A 277 -22.17 10.17 16.64
N GLU A 278 -21.64 11.08 15.81
CA GLU A 278 -21.89 12.53 15.92
C GLU A 278 -22.83 13.04 14.82
N ASN A 279 -23.24 12.18 13.88
CA ASN A 279 -24.10 12.51 12.75
C ASN A 279 -23.54 13.69 11.91
N ARG A 280 -22.21 13.69 11.71
CA ARG A 280 -21.48 14.75 11.02
C ARG A 280 -20.67 14.18 9.86
N ASN A 281 -20.85 14.72 8.65
CA ASN A 281 -20.00 14.44 7.51
C ASN A 281 -18.84 15.45 7.46
N VAL A 282 -17.68 15.07 7.98
CA VAL A 282 -16.50 15.95 8.01
C VAL A 282 -15.83 16.13 6.64
N LEU A 283 -16.21 15.34 5.62
CA LEU A 283 -15.67 15.46 4.26
C LEU A 283 -16.29 16.64 3.47
N ARG A 284 -17.40 17.20 3.95
CA ARG A 284 -18.06 18.35 3.33
C ARG A 284 -17.75 19.63 4.12
N ALA A 285 -17.04 20.55 3.50
CA ALA A 285 -16.65 21.83 4.09
C ALA A 285 -17.86 22.68 4.59
N GLU A 286 -19.05 22.47 4.01
CA GLU A 286 -20.26 23.26 4.32
C GLU A 286 -21.12 22.71 5.47
N GLU A 287 -20.86 21.48 5.97
CA GLU A 287 -21.68 20.83 7.01
C GLU A 287 -21.09 20.97 8.44
N SER A 288 -20.41 22.09 8.72
CA SER A 288 -19.85 22.39 10.06
C SER A 288 -20.93 22.63 11.14
N LYS A 289 -22.21 22.69 10.77
CA LYS A 289 -23.34 22.75 11.71
C LYS A 289 -24.14 21.43 11.66
N PRO A 290 -24.52 20.85 12.82
CA PRO A 290 -25.38 19.67 12.85
C PRO A 290 -26.69 19.99 12.13
N HIS A 291 -26.92 19.34 10.99
CA HIS A 291 -28.18 19.43 10.28
C HIS A 291 -29.27 18.68 11.06
N SER A 292 -30.52 19.13 10.97
CA SER A 292 -31.67 18.43 11.56
C SER A 292 -31.97 17.09 10.87
N GLY A 293 -31.28 16.76 9.78
CA GLY A 293 -31.36 15.49 9.06
C GLY A 293 -30.25 14.51 9.47
N LYS A 294 -30.59 13.22 9.54
CA LYS A 294 -29.63 12.14 9.78
C LYS A 294 -28.76 11.95 8.53
N VAL A 295 -27.44 12.12 8.66
CA VAL A 295 -26.46 11.84 7.60
C VAL A 295 -26.48 10.34 7.33
N GLN A 296 -26.74 9.95 6.08
CA GLN A 296 -26.70 8.55 5.69
C GLN A 296 -25.25 8.12 5.44
N LEU A 297 -24.89 6.93 5.93
CA LEU A 297 -23.55 6.39 5.73
C LEU A 297 -23.20 6.21 4.24
N SER A 298 -24.19 5.91 3.40
CA SER A 298 -23.98 5.85 1.94
C SER A 298 -23.57 7.20 1.34
N GLU A 299 -24.10 8.30 1.86
CA GLU A 299 -23.76 9.65 1.38
C GLU A 299 -22.32 10.05 1.75
N LEU A 300 -21.87 9.66 2.95
CA LEU A 300 -20.47 9.78 3.35
C LEU A 300 -19.57 9.01 2.38
N HIS A 301 -19.91 7.74 2.11
CA HIS A 301 -19.13 6.88 1.22
C HIS A 301 -19.10 7.42 -0.22
N GLU A 302 -20.23 7.87 -0.75
CA GLU A 302 -20.31 8.47 -2.08
C GLU A 302 -19.41 9.70 -2.20
N THR A 303 -19.43 10.57 -1.19
CA THR A 303 -18.56 11.76 -1.10
C THR A 303 -17.08 11.35 -1.07
N ALA A 304 -16.72 10.36 -0.25
CA ALA A 304 -15.35 9.87 -0.13
C ALA A 304 -14.85 9.23 -1.43
N VAL A 305 -15.69 8.45 -2.11
CA VAL A 305 -15.38 7.86 -3.43
C VAL A 305 -15.10 8.96 -4.45
N ASP A 306 -15.94 10.00 -4.50
CA ASP A 306 -15.75 11.10 -5.45
C ASP A 306 -14.48 11.91 -5.17
N GLN A 307 -14.17 12.20 -3.90
CA GLN A 307 -12.93 12.88 -3.53
C GLN A 307 -11.68 12.05 -3.89
N ALA A 308 -11.72 10.74 -3.66
CA ALA A 308 -10.62 9.85 -4.04
C ALA A 308 -10.42 9.79 -5.55
N LEU A 309 -11.50 9.76 -6.34
CA LEU A 309 -11.40 9.77 -7.81
C LEU A 309 -10.92 11.12 -8.37
N GLN A 310 -11.18 12.23 -7.66
CA GLN A 310 -10.66 13.56 -8.02
C GLN A 310 -9.18 13.75 -7.62
N SER A 311 -8.64 12.88 -6.77
CA SER A 311 -7.26 12.94 -6.31
C SER A 311 -6.29 12.60 -7.44
N LYS A 312 -5.44 13.56 -7.83
CA LYS A 312 -4.49 13.41 -8.95
C LYS A 312 -3.43 12.32 -8.72
N ASN A 313 -3.09 12.02 -7.47
CA ASN A 313 -1.99 11.13 -7.10
C ASN A 313 -2.46 9.94 -6.24
N GLY A 314 -3.77 9.72 -6.10
CA GLY A 314 -4.32 8.61 -5.33
C GLY A 314 -4.07 8.69 -3.82
N HIS A 315 -3.70 9.86 -3.26
CA HIS A 315 -3.37 9.99 -1.82
C HIS A 315 -4.53 9.71 -0.86
N LEU A 316 -5.76 9.52 -1.36
CA LEU A 316 -6.93 9.16 -0.57
C LEU A 316 -7.35 7.70 -0.79
N ASP A 317 -6.62 6.94 -1.60
CA ASP A 317 -7.03 5.59 -2.00
C ASP A 317 -7.07 4.62 -0.81
N LEU A 318 -6.04 4.63 0.04
CA LEU A 318 -5.99 3.75 1.19
C LEU A 318 -6.93 4.23 2.30
N PHE A 319 -7.03 5.55 2.50
CA PHE A 319 -8.05 6.16 3.37
C PHE A 319 -9.46 5.70 2.99
N LEU A 320 -9.83 5.74 1.71
CA LEU A 320 -11.14 5.31 1.22
C LEU A 320 -11.39 3.83 1.53
N ARG A 321 -10.39 2.98 1.26
CA ARG A 321 -10.47 1.54 1.56
C ARG A 321 -10.76 1.28 3.04
N PHE A 322 -10.05 1.96 3.93
CA PHE A 322 -10.26 1.85 5.37
C PHE A 322 -11.64 2.36 5.79
N LEU A 323 -12.06 3.51 5.29
CA LEU A 323 -13.37 4.09 5.61
C LEU A 323 -14.52 3.14 5.26
N LEU A 324 -14.44 2.53 4.08
CA LEU A 324 -15.44 1.55 3.62
C LEU A 324 -15.39 0.26 4.44
N GLY A 325 -14.20 -0.25 4.75
CA GLY A 325 -14.04 -1.44 5.58
C GLY A 325 -14.58 -1.25 6.99
N LEU A 326 -14.33 -0.11 7.62
CA LEU A 326 -14.78 0.23 8.98
C LEU A 326 -16.30 0.22 9.12
N SER A 327 -17.01 0.45 8.01
CA SER A 327 -18.46 0.38 7.90
C SER A 327 -19.03 -1.04 7.90
N LEU A 328 -18.20 -2.10 7.92
CA LEU A 328 -18.70 -3.46 8.03
C LEU A 328 -19.16 -3.81 9.45
N ASP A 329 -20.20 -4.64 9.52
CA ASP A 329 -20.72 -5.16 10.79
C ASP A 329 -19.72 -6.06 11.54
N SER A 330 -18.84 -6.77 10.82
CA SER A 330 -17.80 -7.62 11.41
C SER A 330 -16.78 -6.83 12.23
N ILE A 331 -16.59 -5.55 11.92
CA ILE A 331 -15.61 -4.68 12.57
C ILE A 331 -16.20 -3.99 13.81
N GLN A 332 -17.53 -3.87 13.91
CA GLN A 332 -18.18 -3.16 15.02
C GLN A 332 -17.84 -3.73 16.42
N PRO A 333 -17.77 -5.06 16.64
CA PRO A 333 -17.33 -5.61 17.92
C PRO A 333 -15.89 -5.20 18.29
N LEU A 334 -15.00 -5.12 17.29
CA LEU A 334 -13.60 -4.72 17.48
C LEU A 334 -13.51 -3.23 17.84
N LEU A 335 -14.30 -2.39 17.17
CA LEU A 335 -14.43 -0.96 17.49
C LEU A 335 -15.05 -0.76 18.87
N GLY A 336 -16.00 -1.62 19.26
CA GLY A 336 -16.51 -1.68 20.61
C GLY A 336 -15.38 -1.79 21.64
N GLY A 337 -14.42 -2.69 21.42
CA GLY A 337 -13.23 -2.83 22.29
C GLY A 337 -12.30 -1.61 22.30
N LEU A 338 -12.24 -0.83 21.20
CA LEU A 338 -11.41 0.39 21.09
C LEU A 338 -12.08 1.65 21.66
N LEU A 339 -13.40 1.76 21.50
CA LEU A 339 -14.15 3.01 21.67
C LEU A 339 -15.19 2.94 22.81
N THR A 340 -15.17 1.89 23.64
CA THR A 340 -16.02 1.82 24.85
C THR A 340 -15.31 2.39 26.09
N GLN A 341 -15.94 3.41 26.69
CA GLN A 341 -16.00 3.59 28.14
C GLN A 341 -17.34 4.22 28.53
N ALA A 342 -17.82 3.79 29.70
CA ALA A 342 -19.15 4.04 30.25
C ALA A 342 -19.44 5.53 30.46
N GLY A 343 -20.43 6.08 29.77
CA GLY A 343 -20.89 7.44 30.08
C GLY A 343 -21.87 8.08 29.08
N SER A 344 -21.84 7.72 27.80
CA SER A 344 -22.75 8.35 26.83
C SER A 344 -24.15 7.72 26.87
N ARG A 345 -25.00 8.25 27.75
CA ARG A 345 -26.46 8.08 27.71
C ARG A 345 -27.02 8.82 26.50
N SER A 346 -26.87 8.27 25.31
CA SER A 346 -27.77 8.56 24.19
C SER A 346 -28.75 7.39 24.09
N PRO A 347 -30.03 7.60 23.75
CA PRO A 347 -30.96 6.48 23.55
C PRO A 347 -30.39 5.60 22.45
N VAL A 348 -29.91 4.41 22.83
CA VAL A 348 -29.34 3.45 21.89
C VAL A 348 -30.51 3.00 21.01
N PRO A 349 -30.51 3.34 19.71
CA PRO A 349 -31.48 2.80 18.78
C PRO A 349 -31.36 1.28 18.79
N ASP A 350 -32.48 0.58 18.62
CA ASP A 350 -32.50 -0.87 18.57
C ASP A 350 -31.34 -1.43 17.68
N PRO A 351 -30.44 -2.28 18.21
CA PRO A 351 -29.27 -2.77 17.49
C PRO A 351 -29.60 -3.42 16.15
N GLN A 352 -30.77 -4.06 16.06
CA GLN A 352 -31.24 -4.71 14.84
C GLN A 352 -31.56 -3.68 13.76
N THR A 353 -32.27 -2.61 14.12
CA THR A 353 -32.61 -1.49 13.22
C THR A 353 -31.36 -0.76 12.69
N GLN A 354 -30.30 -0.61 13.50
CA GLN A 354 -29.04 -0.01 13.04
C GLN A 354 -28.30 -0.91 12.04
N LYS A 355 -28.27 -2.21 12.30
CA LYS A 355 -27.64 -3.19 11.43
C LYS A 355 -28.28 -3.23 10.05
N GLU A 356 -29.61 -3.22 9.99
CA GLU A 356 -30.37 -3.18 8.74
C GLU A 356 -30.12 -1.90 7.94
N SER A 357 -30.12 -0.74 8.61
CA SER A 357 -29.80 0.55 7.97
C SER A 357 -28.37 0.61 7.41
N ARG A 358 -27.39 0.02 8.12
CA ARG A 358 -25.99 -0.05 7.67
C ARG A 358 -25.85 -0.98 6.47
N SER A 359 -26.46 -2.17 6.53
CA SER A 359 -26.47 -3.13 5.41
C SER A 359 -27.05 -2.50 4.14
N GLU A 360 -28.15 -1.74 4.26
CA GLU A 360 -28.74 -1.04 3.12
C GLU A 360 -27.82 0.06 2.57
N SER A 361 -27.16 0.82 3.44
CA SER A 361 -26.17 1.83 3.06
C SER A 361 -24.97 1.22 2.31
N ILE A 362 -24.49 0.05 2.77
CA ILE A 362 -23.42 -0.69 2.11
C ILE A 362 -23.85 -1.15 0.71
N LYS A 363 -25.07 -1.68 0.55
CA LYS A 363 -25.57 -2.11 -0.77
C LYS A 363 -25.61 -0.94 -1.76
N LYS A 364 -26.09 0.22 -1.33
CA LYS A 364 -26.08 1.45 -2.14
C LYS A 364 -24.65 1.85 -2.53
N THR A 365 -23.73 1.84 -1.56
CA THR A 365 -22.31 2.14 -1.78
C THR A 365 -21.68 1.20 -2.80
N VAL A 366 -21.90 -0.10 -2.67
CA VAL A 366 -21.41 -1.12 -3.60
C VAL A 366 -21.94 -0.87 -5.01
N GLN A 367 -23.22 -0.53 -5.14
CA GLN A 367 -23.81 -0.22 -6.43
C GLN A 367 -23.22 1.05 -7.04
N TYR A 368 -22.98 2.08 -6.21
CA TYR A 368 -22.32 3.32 -6.63
C TYR A 368 -20.91 3.06 -7.18
N ILE A 369 -20.09 2.31 -6.43
CA ILE A 369 -18.73 1.93 -6.85
C ILE A 369 -18.78 1.16 -8.18
N LYS A 370 -19.71 0.22 -8.34
CA LYS A 370 -19.89 -0.53 -9.60
C LYS A 370 -20.26 0.36 -10.79
N VAL A 371 -20.96 1.47 -10.56
CA VAL A 371 -21.26 2.47 -11.59
C VAL A 371 -19.99 3.26 -11.92
N LYS A 372 -19.25 3.73 -10.91
CA LYS A 372 -17.99 4.46 -11.10
C LYS A 372 -16.96 3.66 -11.88
N ILE A 373 -16.78 2.37 -11.56
CA ILE A 373 -15.87 1.46 -12.31
C ILE A 373 -16.19 1.41 -13.81
N LYS A 374 -17.47 1.54 -14.21
CA LYS A 374 -17.85 1.49 -15.63
C LYS A 374 -17.51 2.78 -16.38
N CYS A 375 -17.43 3.90 -15.66
CA CYS A 375 -17.20 5.23 -16.23
C CYS A 375 -15.74 5.68 -16.06
N GLU A 376 -14.99 5.06 -15.16
CA GLU A 376 -13.59 5.42 -14.87
C GLU A 376 -12.66 5.04 -16.03
N SER A 377 -11.73 5.95 -16.32
CA SER A 377 -10.72 5.81 -17.37
C SER A 377 -9.35 5.41 -16.80
N SER A 378 -9.02 5.84 -15.58
CA SER A 378 -7.76 5.56 -14.90
C SER A 378 -7.67 4.10 -14.45
N THR A 379 -6.54 3.42 -14.76
CA THR A 379 -6.29 2.05 -14.30
C THR A 379 -6.14 2.01 -12.79
N GLU A 380 -5.34 2.92 -12.23
CA GLU A 380 -5.00 3.02 -10.82
C GLU A 380 -6.27 3.25 -9.99
N SER A 381 -7.09 4.21 -10.41
CA SER A 381 -8.37 4.52 -9.75
C SER A 381 -9.34 3.35 -9.85
N THR A 382 -9.41 2.68 -11.00
CA THR A 382 -10.24 1.48 -11.18
C THR A 382 -9.80 0.34 -10.26
N ILE A 383 -8.48 0.09 -10.16
CA ILE A 383 -7.89 -0.89 -9.25
C ILE A 383 -8.24 -0.56 -7.80
N ASN A 384 -8.14 0.72 -7.40
CA ASN A 384 -8.53 1.15 -6.07
C ASN A 384 -10.02 0.91 -5.80
N LEU A 385 -10.91 1.19 -6.75
CA LEU A 385 -12.35 0.89 -6.60
C LEU A 385 -12.61 -0.62 -6.45
N PHE A 386 -11.84 -1.49 -7.12
CA PHE A 386 -11.94 -2.93 -6.90
C PHE A 386 -11.42 -3.34 -5.51
N HIS A 387 -10.35 -2.71 -5.02
CA HIS A 387 -9.92 -2.90 -3.63
C HIS A 387 -11.01 -2.47 -2.65
N CYS A 388 -11.71 -1.37 -2.92
CA CYS A 388 -12.85 -0.91 -2.12
C CYS A 388 -13.98 -1.95 -2.07
N LEU A 389 -14.32 -2.57 -3.21
CA LEU A 389 -15.29 -3.68 -3.24
C LEU A 389 -14.83 -4.88 -2.42
N ASN A 390 -13.52 -5.20 -2.45
CA ASN A 390 -12.94 -6.27 -1.65
C ASN A 390 -13.00 -5.96 -0.14
N GLU A 391 -12.70 -4.73 0.29
CA GLU A 391 -12.86 -4.31 1.69
C GLU A 391 -14.33 -4.39 2.16
N LEU A 392 -15.29 -4.21 1.25
CA LEU A 392 -16.72 -4.38 1.50
C LEU A 392 -17.21 -5.84 1.39
N ASN A 393 -16.31 -6.81 1.19
CA ASN A 393 -16.61 -8.23 0.94
C ASN A 393 -17.53 -8.49 -0.28
N ASP A 394 -17.59 -7.57 -1.25
CA ASP A 394 -18.34 -7.77 -2.50
C ASP A 394 -17.46 -8.39 -3.59
N ASN A 395 -17.57 -9.71 -3.74
CA ASN A 395 -16.93 -10.45 -4.83
C ASN A 395 -17.83 -10.55 -6.08
N SER A 396 -18.99 -9.89 -6.11
CA SER A 396 -19.97 -10.07 -7.19
C SER A 396 -19.52 -9.45 -8.51
N ALA A 397 -18.75 -8.35 -8.46
CA ALA A 397 -18.16 -7.75 -9.66
C ALA A 397 -17.16 -8.71 -10.33
N VAL A 398 -16.30 -9.34 -9.52
CA VAL A 398 -15.34 -10.37 -9.96
C VAL A 398 -16.07 -11.59 -10.53
N LYS A 399 -17.08 -12.09 -9.80
CA LYS A 399 -17.91 -13.24 -10.25
C LYS A 399 -18.64 -12.93 -11.56
N ARG A 400 -19.13 -11.70 -11.76
CA ARG A 400 -19.79 -11.31 -13.01
C ARG A 400 -18.80 -11.24 -14.17
N ILE A 401 -17.59 -10.71 -13.93
CA ILE A 401 -16.50 -10.73 -14.91
C ILE A 401 -16.17 -12.18 -15.27
N GLN A 402 -15.94 -13.05 -14.29
CA GLN A 402 -15.67 -14.48 -14.48
C GLN A 402 -16.81 -15.22 -15.21
N TYR A 403 -18.07 -14.93 -14.86
CA TYR A 403 -19.23 -15.48 -15.56
C TYR A 403 -19.26 -15.03 -17.02
N SER A 404 -18.96 -13.76 -17.30
CA SER A 404 -18.90 -13.22 -18.66
C SER A 404 -17.78 -13.90 -19.47
N LEU A 405 -16.66 -14.23 -18.82
CA LEU A 405 -15.57 -15.02 -19.41
C LEU A 405 -15.98 -16.45 -19.73
N ARG A 406 -16.60 -17.15 -18.77
CA ARG A 406 -17.08 -18.54 -18.96
C ARG A 406 -18.17 -18.65 -20.02
N SER A 407 -19.00 -17.61 -20.17
CA SER A 407 -20.11 -17.59 -21.13
C SER A 407 -19.75 -17.05 -22.51
N GLY A 408 -18.51 -16.58 -22.71
CA GLY A 408 -18.05 -16.00 -23.98
C GLY A 408 -18.76 -14.69 -24.36
N ARG A 409 -19.48 -14.06 -23.42
CA ARG A 409 -20.27 -12.84 -23.65
C ARG A 409 -19.55 -11.62 -23.10
N PHE A 410 -18.33 -11.36 -23.55
CA PHE A 410 -17.83 -9.99 -23.45
C PHE A 410 -18.64 -9.11 -24.41
N SER A 411 -18.94 -7.89 -23.98
CA SER A 411 -19.60 -6.88 -24.83
C SER A 411 -18.89 -6.78 -26.18
N ASP A 412 -19.63 -6.51 -27.26
CA ASP A 412 -19.07 -6.24 -28.60
C ASP A 412 -18.04 -5.09 -28.64
N LYS A 413 -17.86 -4.37 -27.53
CA LYS A 413 -16.87 -3.30 -27.36
C LYS A 413 -15.47 -3.85 -27.08
N LYS A 414 -14.51 -3.40 -27.88
CA LYS A 414 -13.08 -3.65 -27.69
C LYS A 414 -12.57 -3.02 -26.39
N LEU A 415 -12.01 -3.84 -25.50
CA LEU A 415 -11.35 -3.42 -24.27
C LEU A 415 -10.06 -2.66 -24.59
N GLN A 416 -9.85 -1.56 -23.88
CA GLN A 416 -8.61 -0.79 -23.95
C GLN A 416 -7.52 -1.39 -23.04
N PRO A 417 -6.22 -1.16 -23.30
CA PRO A 417 -5.13 -1.74 -22.49
C PRO A 417 -5.21 -1.43 -20.99
N HIS A 418 -5.67 -0.23 -20.63
CA HIS A 418 -5.85 0.19 -19.24
C HIS A 418 -6.97 -0.61 -18.52
N GLN A 419 -8.03 -0.96 -19.25
CA GLN A 419 -9.12 -1.82 -18.77
C GLN A 419 -8.65 -3.27 -18.61
N CYS A 420 -7.79 -3.75 -19.52
CA CYS A 420 -7.14 -5.06 -19.41
C CYS A 420 -6.24 -5.14 -18.17
N SER A 421 -5.53 -4.07 -17.82
CA SER A 421 -4.71 -4.01 -16.60
C SER A 421 -5.57 -4.13 -15.33
N ALA A 422 -6.67 -3.38 -15.26
CA ALA A 422 -7.62 -3.49 -14.16
C ALA A 422 -8.27 -4.89 -14.08
N LEU A 423 -8.58 -5.48 -15.24
CA LEU A 423 -9.12 -6.83 -15.32
C LEU A 423 -8.12 -7.89 -14.85
N ALA A 424 -6.86 -7.79 -15.28
CA ALA A 424 -5.78 -8.67 -14.83
C ALA A 424 -5.64 -8.60 -13.30
N PHE A 425 -5.64 -7.39 -12.75
CA PHE A 425 -5.61 -7.16 -11.32
C PHE A 425 -6.79 -7.85 -10.61
N VAL A 426 -8.02 -7.67 -11.09
CA VAL A 426 -9.21 -8.31 -10.49
C VAL A 426 -9.12 -9.83 -10.49
N LEU A 427 -8.71 -10.42 -11.61
CA LEU A 427 -8.54 -11.87 -11.73
C LEU A 427 -7.41 -12.37 -10.82
N LEU A 428 -6.36 -11.56 -10.63
CA LEU A 428 -5.29 -11.84 -9.68
C LEU A 428 -5.72 -11.71 -8.22
N MET A 429 -6.71 -10.89 -7.89
CA MET A 429 -7.21 -10.76 -6.51
C MET A 429 -8.23 -11.83 -6.14
N SER A 430 -8.81 -12.53 -7.13
CA SER A 430 -9.85 -13.53 -6.90
C SER A 430 -9.31 -14.75 -6.14
N GLU A 431 -10.02 -15.16 -5.08
CA GLU A 431 -9.78 -16.44 -4.40
C GLU A 431 -10.09 -17.65 -5.30
N GLU A 432 -10.96 -17.47 -6.31
CA GLU A 432 -11.30 -18.52 -7.26
C GLU A 432 -10.23 -18.61 -8.36
N ILE A 433 -9.59 -19.78 -8.44
CA ILE A 433 -8.61 -20.10 -9.49
C ILE A 433 -9.35 -20.33 -10.81
N LEU A 434 -8.89 -19.70 -11.88
CA LEU A 434 -9.43 -19.93 -13.23
C LEU A 434 -9.01 -21.30 -13.75
N ASP A 435 -9.94 -22.10 -14.26
CA ASP A 435 -9.58 -23.39 -14.87
C ASP A 435 -8.83 -23.18 -16.19
N VAL A 436 -9.33 -22.29 -17.04
CA VAL A 436 -8.72 -21.92 -18.32
C VAL A 436 -8.73 -20.40 -18.46
N PHE A 437 -7.55 -19.84 -18.71
CA PHE A 437 -7.36 -18.47 -19.12
C PHE A 437 -6.88 -18.45 -20.57
N ASP A 438 -7.70 -17.96 -21.48
CA ASP A 438 -7.36 -17.79 -22.89
C ASP A 438 -7.38 -16.30 -23.26
N SER A 439 -6.19 -15.75 -23.49
CA SER A 439 -6.00 -14.34 -23.87
C SER A 439 -6.73 -13.95 -25.16
N GLN A 440 -7.00 -14.89 -26.07
CA GLN A 440 -7.70 -14.64 -27.33
C GLN A 440 -9.18 -14.39 -27.14
N THR A 441 -9.78 -14.90 -26.05
CA THR A 441 -11.20 -14.70 -25.74
C THR A 441 -11.54 -13.24 -25.42
N TYR A 442 -10.53 -12.42 -25.14
CA TYR A 442 -10.69 -11.00 -24.82
C TYR A 442 -10.57 -10.16 -26.10
N ASN A 443 -11.65 -9.45 -26.44
CA ASN A 443 -11.65 -8.48 -27.54
C ASN A 443 -10.82 -7.25 -27.16
N THR A 444 -9.50 -7.28 -27.43
CA THR A 444 -8.57 -6.19 -27.13
C THR A 444 -7.40 -6.18 -28.12
N SER A 445 -6.61 -5.10 -28.13
CA SER A 445 -5.35 -4.99 -28.88
C SER A 445 -4.26 -5.91 -28.31
N GLU A 446 -3.17 -6.13 -29.04
CA GLU A 446 -1.98 -6.85 -28.56
C GLU A 446 -1.44 -6.29 -27.25
N ALA A 447 -1.30 -4.96 -27.16
CA ALA A 447 -0.94 -4.29 -25.91
C ALA A 447 -1.90 -4.62 -24.74
N GLY A 448 -3.19 -4.83 -25.01
CA GLY A 448 -4.16 -5.23 -24.00
C GLY A 448 -4.01 -6.69 -23.57
N ARG A 449 -3.67 -7.59 -24.51
CA ARG A 449 -3.36 -9.00 -24.21
C ARG A 449 -2.10 -9.13 -23.38
N HIS A 450 -1.07 -8.35 -23.70
CA HIS A 450 0.15 -8.24 -22.91
C HIS A 450 -0.15 -7.86 -21.45
N ARG A 451 -1.05 -6.89 -21.21
CA ARG A 451 -1.50 -6.50 -19.86
C ARG A 451 -2.25 -7.59 -19.10
N LEU A 452 -2.74 -8.64 -19.76
CA LEU A 452 -3.40 -9.78 -19.14
C LEU A 452 -2.44 -10.94 -18.80
N VAL A 453 -1.19 -10.90 -19.26
CA VAL A 453 -0.18 -11.94 -18.97
C VAL A 453 -0.05 -12.26 -17.48
N PRO A 454 -0.08 -11.28 -16.54
CA PRO A 454 0.00 -11.60 -15.11
C PRO A 454 -1.04 -12.61 -14.60
N VAL A 455 -2.19 -12.74 -15.27
CA VAL A 455 -3.27 -13.68 -14.91
C VAL A 455 -2.82 -15.14 -14.86
N VAL A 456 -1.70 -15.50 -15.52
CA VAL A 456 -1.08 -16.84 -15.40
C VAL A 456 -0.81 -17.27 -13.96
N ARG A 457 -0.66 -16.32 -13.03
CA ARG A 457 -0.48 -16.61 -11.59
C ARG A 457 -1.75 -17.10 -10.89
N ASN A 458 -2.92 -17.04 -11.54
CA ASN A 458 -4.20 -17.45 -10.96
C ASN A 458 -5.04 -18.36 -11.87
N CYS A 459 -4.41 -19.16 -12.72
CA CYS A 459 -5.10 -20.14 -13.56
C CYS A 459 -4.42 -21.51 -13.59
N ARG A 460 -5.19 -22.57 -13.85
CA ARG A 460 -4.66 -23.94 -14.06
C ARG A 460 -4.13 -24.13 -15.47
N LYS A 461 -4.79 -23.55 -16.47
CA LYS A 461 -4.35 -23.54 -17.87
C LYS A 461 -4.30 -22.12 -18.40
N ALA A 462 -3.18 -21.74 -19.03
CA ALA A 462 -3.01 -20.46 -19.71
C ALA A 462 -2.73 -20.65 -21.20
N ILE A 463 -3.48 -19.94 -22.05
CA ILE A 463 -3.29 -19.87 -23.49
C ILE A 463 -2.92 -18.42 -23.83
N LEU A 464 -1.63 -18.21 -24.07
CA LEU A 464 -1.02 -16.92 -24.41
C LEU A 464 -0.47 -16.93 -25.84
N ASN A 465 -1.15 -17.60 -26.78
CA ASN A 465 -0.70 -17.64 -28.17
C ASN A 465 -0.82 -16.25 -28.82
N SER A 466 0.08 -15.90 -29.74
CA SER A 466 -0.01 -14.64 -30.52
C SER A 466 -0.32 -13.39 -29.66
N CYS A 467 0.45 -13.21 -28.59
CA CYS A 467 0.29 -12.13 -27.60
C CYS A 467 1.40 -11.08 -27.64
N ASP A 468 2.38 -11.23 -28.55
CA ASP A 468 3.57 -10.37 -28.64
C ASP A 468 4.28 -10.25 -27.29
N LEU A 469 4.64 -11.41 -26.71
CA LEU A 469 5.26 -11.50 -25.40
C LEU A 469 6.67 -10.89 -25.43
N SER A 470 6.94 -9.96 -24.52
CA SER A 470 8.27 -9.38 -24.32
C SER A 470 9.12 -10.23 -23.36
N GLU A 471 10.40 -9.88 -23.20
CA GLU A 471 11.26 -10.47 -22.16
C GLU A 471 10.64 -10.28 -20.75
N GLU A 472 10.06 -9.10 -20.48
CA GLU A 472 9.32 -8.84 -19.24
C GLU A 472 8.14 -9.80 -19.06
N SER A 473 7.39 -10.12 -20.13
CA SER A 473 6.34 -11.15 -20.07
C SER A 473 6.91 -12.51 -19.70
N CYS A 474 8.08 -12.87 -20.24
CA CYS A 474 8.76 -14.12 -19.91
C CYS A 474 9.20 -14.16 -18.44
N GLU A 475 9.67 -13.04 -17.88
CA GLU A 475 9.98 -12.92 -16.46
C GLU A 475 8.73 -13.09 -15.57
N ILE A 476 7.61 -12.49 -15.96
CA ILE A 476 6.33 -12.65 -15.25
C ILE A 476 5.90 -14.12 -15.23
N VAL A 477 5.98 -14.80 -16.37
CA VAL A 477 5.65 -16.23 -16.51
C VAL A 477 6.64 -17.08 -15.70
N ALA A 478 7.94 -16.83 -15.80
CA ALA A 478 8.95 -17.54 -15.02
C ALA A 478 8.73 -17.36 -13.51
N SER A 479 8.45 -16.14 -13.06
CA SER A 479 8.07 -15.83 -11.67
C SER A 479 6.82 -16.60 -11.24
N ALA A 480 5.81 -16.71 -12.11
CA ALA A 480 4.61 -17.48 -11.84
C ALA A 480 4.91 -18.99 -11.69
N LEU A 481 5.87 -19.53 -12.46
CA LEU A 481 6.31 -20.92 -12.35
C LEU A 481 7.14 -21.17 -11.07
N GLN A 482 7.89 -20.18 -10.60
CA GLN A 482 8.69 -20.28 -9.36
C GLN A 482 7.85 -20.18 -8.08
N SER A 483 6.65 -19.63 -8.15
CA SER A 483 5.79 -19.41 -6.99
C SER A 483 5.25 -20.74 -6.45
N SER A 484 5.45 -20.99 -5.16
CA SER A 484 4.99 -22.22 -4.48
C SER A 484 3.47 -22.45 -4.58
N ASN A 485 2.73 -21.36 -4.73
CA ASN A 485 1.27 -21.34 -4.77
C ASN A 485 0.71 -21.33 -6.19
N SER A 486 1.56 -21.49 -7.21
CA SER A 486 1.12 -21.46 -8.59
C SER A 486 0.15 -22.61 -8.90
N PRO A 487 -1.08 -22.30 -9.35
CA PRO A 487 -2.04 -23.32 -9.78
C PRO A 487 -1.77 -23.83 -11.19
N LEU A 488 -0.86 -23.19 -11.94
CA LEU A 488 -0.60 -23.46 -13.35
C LEU A 488 -0.07 -24.89 -13.58
N ARG A 489 -0.67 -25.58 -14.54
CA ARG A 489 -0.35 -26.95 -14.98
C ARG A 489 -0.15 -27.04 -16.49
N ASP A 490 -0.84 -26.22 -17.27
CA ASP A 490 -0.77 -26.21 -18.73
C ASP A 490 -0.54 -24.79 -19.23
N LEU A 491 0.51 -24.59 -20.02
CA LEU A 491 0.92 -23.29 -20.53
C LEU A 491 1.21 -23.39 -22.03
N ASP A 492 0.45 -22.66 -22.83
CA ASP A 492 0.68 -22.51 -24.27
C ASP A 492 1.17 -21.10 -24.58
N LEU A 493 2.43 -20.99 -25.02
CA LEU A 493 3.07 -19.76 -25.46
C LEU A 493 3.29 -19.74 -26.98
N SER A 494 2.67 -20.66 -27.73
CA SER A 494 2.92 -20.82 -29.15
C SER A 494 2.66 -19.54 -29.97
N SER A 495 3.39 -19.35 -31.07
CA SER A 495 3.26 -18.21 -31.98
C SER A 495 3.59 -16.86 -31.32
N ASN A 496 4.59 -16.82 -30.43
CA ASN A 496 5.19 -15.61 -29.89
C ASN A 496 6.67 -15.57 -30.19
N ASN A 497 7.22 -14.42 -30.56
CA ASN A 497 8.65 -14.28 -30.85
C ASN A 497 9.50 -14.20 -29.57
N LEU A 498 9.63 -15.32 -28.84
CA LEU A 498 10.35 -15.38 -27.57
C LEU A 498 11.87 -15.33 -27.77
N GLY A 499 12.36 -15.96 -28.86
CA GLY A 499 13.78 -16.18 -29.11
C GLY A 499 14.49 -16.94 -28.00
N ASP A 500 15.82 -17.04 -28.09
CA ASP A 500 16.64 -17.74 -27.09
C ASP A 500 16.63 -17.04 -25.72
N ALA A 501 16.51 -15.71 -25.70
CA ALA A 501 16.49 -14.92 -24.46
C ALA A 501 15.22 -15.21 -23.64
N GLY A 502 14.04 -15.19 -24.29
CA GLY A 502 12.78 -15.53 -23.64
C GLY A 502 12.76 -16.96 -23.10
N VAL A 503 13.26 -17.93 -23.88
CA VAL A 503 13.36 -19.34 -23.41
C VAL A 503 14.29 -19.47 -22.21
N LYS A 504 15.43 -18.76 -22.21
CA LYS A 504 16.35 -18.76 -21.07
C LYS A 504 15.67 -18.28 -19.78
N LEU A 505 14.88 -17.21 -19.86
CA LEU A 505 14.10 -16.70 -18.73
C LEU A 505 13.05 -17.71 -18.26
N LEU A 506 12.30 -18.30 -19.19
CA LEU A 506 11.31 -19.34 -18.88
C LEU A 506 11.95 -20.56 -18.20
N CYS A 507 13.13 -20.98 -18.65
CA CYS A 507 13.85 -22.11 -18.06
C CYS A 507 14.25 -21.87 -16.60
N ALA A 508 14.56 -20.64 -16.21
CA ALA A 508 14.76 -20.31 -14.79
C ALA A 508 13.49 -20.55 -13.96
N GLY A 509 12.31 -20.46 -14.57
CA GLY A 509 11.04 -20.86 -13.95
C GLY A 509 10.86 -22.37 -13.86
N LEU A 510 11.15 -23.09 -14.95
CA LEU A 510 11.01 -24.55 -15.04
C LEU A 510 11.97 -25.31 -14.11
N MET A 511 13.17 -24.79 -13.89
CA MET A 511 14.16 -25.38 -12.98
C MET A 511 13.79 -25.22 -11.50
N SER A 512 12.74 -24.47 -11.17
CA SER A 512 12.30 -24.31 -9.78
C SER A 512 11.66 -25.59 -9.25
N ARG A 513 12.03 -25.97 -8.01
CA ARG A 513 11.37 -27.05 -7.27
C ARG A 513 9.88 -26.81 -7.01
N ASN A 514 9.44 -25.56 -7.13
CA ASN A 514 8.04 -25.18 -6.99
C ASN A 514 7.26 -25.28 -8.30
N CYS A 515 7.93 -25.51 -9.43
CA CYS A 515 7.27 -25.62 -10.73
C CYS A 515 6.41 -26.88 -10.74
N LYS A 516 5.12 -26.70 -11.03
CA LYS A 516 4.13 -27.79 -11.12
C LYS A 516 3.61 -27.96 -12.54
N LEU A 517 4.29 -27.36 -13.52
CA LEU A 517 3.85 -27.35 -14.91
C LEU A 517 3.98 -28.77 -15.50
N GLU A 518 2.91 -29.25 -16.13
CA GLU A 518 2.82 -30.58 -16.74
C GLU A 518 2.90 -30.50 -18.27
N ARG A 519 2.46 -29.38 -18.86
CA ARG A 519 2.44 -29.17 -20.32
C ARG A 519 2.94 -27.78 -20.67
N LEU A 520 3.82 -27.72 -21.68
CA LEU A 520 4.38 -26.49 -22.22
C LEU A 520 4.33 -26.50 -23.75
N GLY A 521 3.66 -25.51 -24.34
CA GLY A 521 3.61 -25.27 -25.79
C GLY A 521 4.54 -24.12 -26.20
N LEU A 522 5.47 -24.39 -27.12
CA LEU A 522 6.44 -23.41 -27.66
C LEU A 522 6.50 -23.43 -29.20
N ASN A 523 5.41 -23.83 -29.86
CA ASN A 523 5.39 -23.94 -31.32
C ASN A 523 5.53 -22.55 -31.94
N ARG A 524 6.33 -22.39 -33.00
CA ARG A 524 6.52 -21.10 -33.71
C ARG A 524 6.99 -19.96 -32.80
N CYS A 525 7.97 -20.23 -31.92
CA CYS A 525 8.53 -19.23 -31.02
C CYS A 525 9.90 -18.64 -31.40
N ASP A 526 10.32 -18.85 -32.65
CA ASP A 526 11.65 -18.47 -33.18
C ASP A 526 12.82 -19.05 -32.37
N LEU A 527 12.77 -20.36 -32.13
CA LEU A 527 13.76 -21.07 -31.31
C LEU A 527 14.94 -21.57 -32.15
N SER A 528 16.16 -21.33 -31.68
CA SER A 528 17.38 -21.89 -32.28
C SER A 528 17.83 -23.19 -31.60
N GLU A 529 18.89 -23.82 -32.11
CA GLU A 529 19.55 -24.97 -31.47
C GLU A 529 19.94 -24.68 -30.01
N LYS A 530 20.37 -23.44 -29.72
CA LYS A 530 20.72 -22.99 -28.36
C LYS A 530 19.52 -23.04 -27.41
N SER A 531 18.33 -22.67 -27.88
CA SER A 531 17.10 -22.83 -27.09
C SER A 531 16.85 -24.28 -26.72
N CYS A 532 17.08 -25.23 -27.65
CA CYS A 532 16.92 -26.65 -27.38
C CYS A 532 17.91 -27.18 -26.33
N GLU A 533 19.17 -26.75 -26.35
CA GLU A 533 20.18 -27.11 -25.33
C GLU A 533 19.77 -26.61 -23.93
N ILE A 534 19.33 -25.36 -23.84
CA ILE A 534 18.88 -24.74 -22.58
C ILE A 534 17.65 -25.48 -22.04
N LEU A 535 16.67 -25.76 -22.91
CA LEU A 535 15.44 -26.44 -22.53
C LEU A 535 15.72 -27.90 -22.11
N ALA A 536 16.59 -28.62 -22.83
CA ALA A 536 17.00 -29.97 -22.47
C ALA A 536 17.64 -30.01 -21.07
N SER A 537 18.52 -29.05 -20.77
CA SER A 537 19.15 -28.92 -19.45
C SER A 537 18.12 -28.65 -18.35
N ALA A 538 17.16 -27.76 -18.61
CA ALA A 538 16.09 -27.43 -17.66
C ALA A 538 15.20 -28.65 -17.34
N LEU A 539 14.83 -29.43 -18.36
CA LEU A 539 13.96 -30.60 -18.22
C LEU A 539 14.67 -31.78 -17.52
N GLN A 540 15.99 -31.89 -17.62
CA GLN A 540 16.75 -32.89 -16.85
C GLN A 540 16.77 -32.54 -15.35
N LEU A 541 16.96 -31.26 -15.03
CA LEU A 541 17.00 -30.78 -13.65
C LEU A 541 15.62 -30.79 -12.97
N SER A 542 14.54 -30.50 -13.72
CA SER A 542 13.17 -30.53 -13.17
C SER A 542 12.69 -31.94 -12.81
N ASN A 543 13.31 -32.99 -13.39
CA ASN A 543 13.00 -34.39 -13.13
C ASN A 543 13.94 -35.05 -12.09
N SER A 544 14.86 -34.28 -11.49
CA SER A 544 15.76 -34.77 -10.45
C SER A 544 15.14 -34.54 -9.07
N PRO A 545 15.03 -35.59 -8.21
CA PRO A 545 14.24 -35.55 -6.97
C PRO A 545 14.72 -34.57 -5.90
#